data_AF-A0A2N2SCB3-F1
#
_entry.id   AF-A0A2N2SCB3-F1
#
_cell.length_a   1.000
_cell.length_b   1.000
_cell.length_c   1.000
_cell.angle_alpha   90.00
_cell.angle_beta   90.00
_cell.angle_gamma   90.00
#
_symmetry.space_group_name_H-M   'P 1'
#
loop_
_entity.id
_entity.type
_entity.pdbx_description
1 polymer ?
#
loop_
_entity_poly.entity_id
_entity_poly.type
_entity_poly.pdbx_seq_one_letter_code
_entity_poly.pdbx_strand_id
1 'polypeptide(L)'
;PEFHGDRILAMITGIQTMIIAAYGGKTEFHFPDPVNPHHLNIAAQNVDKVLWKLKNTSNDIEIESTRTGISTDANILSMLTKIKQTLDLDARMHAERSNQNLTLNQTTIETDEFLPF
;
A
#
# COMPACT_ATOMS: atom_id res chain seq x y z
N PRO A 1 8.44 -13.53 -17.56
CA PRO A 1 8.29 -14.87 -16.93
C PRO A 1 6.90 -15.01 -16.33
N GLU A 2 6.18 -16.09 -16.62
CA GLU A 2 4.91 -16.35 -15.94
C GLU A 2 5.18 -16.76 -14.49
N PHE A 3 4.51 -16.10 -13.55
CA PHE A 3 4.60 -16.43 -12.14
C PHE A 3 3.62 -17.57 -11.82
N HIS A 4 4.15 -18.74 -11.45
CA HIS A 4 3.37 -19.95 -11.19
C HIS A 4 2.96 -20.14 -9.72
N GLY A 5 3.39 -19.25 -8.81
CA GLY A 5 3.01 -19.30 -7.39
C GLY A 5 1.66 -18.63 -7.11
N ASP A 6 1.26 -18.62 -5.84
CA ASP A 6 0.08 -17.89 -5.37
C ASP A 6 0.33 -16.37 -5.49
N ARG A 7 -0.34 -15.76 -6.48
CA ARG A 7 -0.22 -14.33 -6.81
C ARG A 7 -0.85 -13.43 -5.75
N ILE A 8 -1.91 -13.90 -5.08
CA ILE A 8 -2.58 -13.16 -4.02
C ILE A 8 -1.68 -13.11 -2.79
N LEU A 9 -1.12 -14.26 -2.39
CA LEU A 9 -0.17 -14.33 -1.29
C LEU A 9 1.06 -13.44 -1.55
N ALA A 10 1.66 -13.55 -2.74
CA ALA A 10 2.81 -12.72 -3.12
C ALA A 10 2.51 -11.22 -3.03
N MET A 11 1.33 -10.79 -3.52
CA MET A 11 0.88 -9.41 -3.43
C MET A 11 0.70 -8.95 -1.97
N ILE A 12 0.00 -9.74 -1.15
CA ILE A 12 -0.26 -9.40 0.26
C ILE A 12 1.05 -9.31 1.05
N THR A 13 1.96 -10.27 0.86
CA THR A 13 3.28 -10.25 1.50
C THR A 13 4.13 -9.06 1.05
N GLY A 14 4.08 -8.70 -0.24
CA GLY A 14 4.74 -7.50 -0.76
C GLY A 14 4.24 -6.21 -0.08
N ILE A 15 2.92 -6.07 0.08
CA ILE A 15 2.31 -4.92 0.76
C ILE A 15 2.67 -4.94 2.26
N GLN A 16 2.60 -6.08 2.92
CA GLN A 16 2.93 -6.23 4.33
C GLN A 16 4.37 -5.80 4.63
N THR A 17 5.33 -6.34 3.87
CA THR A 17 6.76 -6.04 4.04
C THR A 17 7.08 -4.58 3.72
N MET A 18 6.42 -4.02 2.70
CA MET A 18 6.49 -2.59 2.37
C MET A 18 6.01 -1.70 3.54
N ILE A 19 4.88 -2.03 4.16
CA ILE A 19 4.35 -1.27 5.31
C ILE A 19 5.33 -1.35 6.49
N ILE A 20 5.85 -2.54 6.80
CA ILE A 20 6.86 -2.72 7.85
C ILE A 20 8.09 -1.83 7.58
N ALA A 21 8.59 -1.81 6.35
CA ALA A 21 9.72 -0.96 5.95
C ALA A 21 9.38 0.54 6.08
N ALA A 22 8.17 0.95 5.70
CA ALA A 22 7.71 2.33 5.80
C ALA A 22 7.70 2.86 7.25
N TYR A 23 7.39 1.98 8.20
CA TYR A 23 7.43 2.24 9.63
C TYR A 23 8.84 2.15 10.26
N GLY A 24 9.88 1.99 9.45
CA GLY A 24 11.28 1.94 9.89
C GLY A 24 11.87 0.54 9.97
N GLY A 25 11.13 -0.51 9.57
CA GLY A 25 11.65 -1.87 9.42
C GLY A 25 12.01 -2.58 10.72
N LYS A 26 11.73 -1.97 11.88
CA LYS A 26 12.07 -2.52 13.19
C LYS A 26 10.95 -3.45 13.66
N THR A 27 11.31 -4.70 13.97
CA THR A 27 10.39 -5.70 14.55
C THR A 27 10.39 -5.69 16.08
N GLU A 28 11.22 -4.84 16.68
CA GLU A 28 11.36 -4.67 18.14
C GLU A 28 11.11 -3.21 18.53
N PHE A 29 10.47 -3.01 19.69
CA PHE A 29 10.17 -1.69 20.22
C PHE A 29 11.44 -1.03 20.78
N HIS A 30 12.01 -0.11 20.02
CA HIS A 30 13.03 0.82 20.51
C HIS A 30 12.36 2.17 20.81
N PHE A 31 12.69 2.76 21.96
CA PHE A 31 12.23 4.10 22.39
C PHE A 31 12.32 5.11 21.24
N PRO A 32 11.36 6.03 21.11
CA PRO A 32 10.66 6.32 19.86
C PRO A 32 11.62 6.76 18.75
N ASP A 33 11.86 5.86 17.80
CA ASP A 33 12.45 6.25 16.52
C ASP A 33 11.44 7.09 15.73
N PRO A 34 11.86 8.23 15.17
CA PRO A 34 10.97 9.04 14.35
C PRO A 34 10.62 8.27 13.07
N VAL A 35 9.32 8.02 12.86
CA VAL A 35 8.81 7.49 11.59
C VAL A 35 8.95 8.57 10.52
N ASN A 36 9.54 8.23 9.37
CA ASN A 36 9.68 9.15 8.24
C ASN A 36 8.33 9.29 7.51
N PRO A 37 7.68 10.48 7.53
CA PRO A 37 6.43 10.72 6.83
C PRO A 37 6.50 10.44 5.33
N HIS A 38 7.67 10.63 4.72
CA HIS A 38 7.89 10.39 3.30
C HIS A 38 7.73 8.92 2.94
N HIS A 39 8.24 8.01 3.78
CA HIS A 39 8.15 6.56 3.53
C HIS A 39 6.70 6.08 3.65
N LEU A 40 5.92 6.63 4.58
CA LEU A 40 4.49 6.34 4.70
C LEU A 40 3.72 6.81 3.44
N ASN A 41 4.06 7.99 2.92
CA ASN A 41 3.47 8.50 1.67
C ASN A 41 3.86 7.66 0.45
N ILE A 42 5.10 7.18 0.36
CA ILE A 42 5.54 6.22 -0.67
C ILE A 42 4.71 4.93 -0.60
N ALA A 43 4.53 4.38 0.60
CA ALA A 43 3.74 3.17 0.81
C ALA A 43 2.27 3.38 0.39
N ALA A 44 1.65 4.51 0.75
CA ALA A 44 0.28 4.84 0.34
C ALA A 44 0.13 4.92 -1.19
N GLN A 45 1.08 5.56 -1.88
CA GLN A 45 1.09 5.65 -3.35
C GLN A 45 1.25 4.27 -4.00
N ASN A 46 2.13 3.43 -3.46
CA ASN A 46 2.29 2.06 -3.94
C ASN A 46 1.02 1.22 -3.76
N VAL A 47 0.30 1.37 -2.64
CA VAL A 47 -1.02 0.73 -2.45
C VAL A 47 -2.05 1.24 -3.46
N ASP A 48 -2.04 2.54 -3.78
CA ASP A 48 -2.93 3.12 -4.79
C ASP A 48 -2.65 2.56 -6.20
N LYS A 49 -1.38 2.35 -6.55
CA LYS A 49 -0.98 1.64 -7.78
C LYS A 49 -1.50 0.21 -7.82
N VAL A 50 -1.41 -0.54 -6.72
CA VAL A 50 -2.00 -1.90 -6.65
C VAL A 50 -3.51 -1.84 -6.87
N LEU A 51 -4.21 -0.94 -6.18
CA LEU A 51 -5.66 -0.73 -6.35
C LEU A 51 -6.02 -0.43 -7.80
N TRP A 52 -5.26 0.44 -8.46
CA TRP A 52 -5.48 0.75 -9.87
C TRP A 52 -5.26 -0.48 -10.76
N LYS A 53 -4.16 -1.22 -10.58
CA LYS A 53 -3.91 -2.44 -11.37
C LYS A 53 -5.00 -3.49 -11.17
N LEU A 54 -5.46 -3.72 -9.94
CA LEU A 54 -6.53 -4.68 -9.66
C LEU A 54 -7.88 -4.27 -10.28
N LYS A 55 -8.18 -2.97 -10.35
CA LYS A 55 -9.42 -2.46 -10.95
C LYS A 55 -9.40 -2.46 -12.48
N ASN A 56 -8.23 -2.28 -13.08
CA ASN A 56 -8.07 -2.10 -14.52
C ASN A 56 -7.53 -3.34 -15.26
N THR A 57 -7.07 -4.36 -14.53
CA THR A 57 -6.69 -5.65 -15.13
C THR A 57 -7.95 -6.48 -15.40
N SER A 58 -8.57 -6.27 -16.56
CA SER A 58 -9.79 -7.00 -16.95
C SER A 58 -9.56 -8.44 -17.44
N ASN A 59 -8.32 -8.94 -17.54
CA ASN A 59 -8.04 -10.15 -18.32
C ASN A 59 -7.22 -11.28 -17.66
N ASP A 60 -6.77 -11.19 -16.40
CA ASP A 60 -5.95 -12.30 -15.83
C ASP A 60 -5.93 -12.44 -14.30
N ILE A 61 -6.60 -11.54 -13.58
CA ILE A 61 -6.77 -11.62 -12.13
C ILE A 61 -8.28 -11.65 -11.88
N GLU A 62 -8.92 -12.77 -12.21
CA GLU A 62 -10.28 -13.04 -11.72
C GLU A 62 -10.18 -13.22 -10.20
N ILE A 63 -10.36 -12.12 -9.44
CA ILE A 63 -10.57 -12.22 -8.01
C ILE A 63 -11.89 -12.97 -7.82
N GLU A 64 -11.82 -14.23 -7.39
CA GLU A 64 -12.99 -15.13 -7.30
C GLU A 64 -14.11 -14.58 -6.38
N SER A 65 -13.76 -13.69 -5.42
CA SER A 65 -14.76 -12.98 -4.61
C SER A 65 -15.71 -12.10 -5.43
N THR A 66 -15.25 -11.60 -6.58
CA THR A 66 -16.06 -10.76 -7.48
C THR A 66 -17.05 -11.62 -8.29
N ARG A 67 -16.76 -12.89 -8.54
CA ARG A 67 -17.59 -13.83 -9.33
C ARG A 67 -18.73 -14.45 -8.53
N THR A 68 -18.52 -14.68 -7.23
CA THR A 68 -19.44 -15.44 -6.37
C THR A 68 -20.54 -14.57 -5.75
N GLY A 69 -20.57 -13.26 -6.02
CA GLY A 69 -21.54 -12.36 -5.38
C GLY A 69 -21.36 -12.25 -3.87
N ILE A 70 -20.21 -12.67 -3.34
CA ILE A 70 -19.83 -12.47 -1.94
C ILE A 70 -19.46 -10.99 -1.78
N SER A 71 -20.49 -10.17 -1.68
CA SER A 71 -20.40 -8.78 -1.23
C SER A 71 -20.18 -8.78 0.28
N THR A 72 -19.00 -9.21 0.72
CA THR A 72 -18.53 -8.84 2.05
C THR A 72 -17.84 -7.49 1.96
N ASP A 73 -18.13 -6.59 2.89
CA ASP A 73 -17.39 -5.34 3.16
C ASP A 73 -15.87 -5.56 3.40
N ALA A 74 -15.44 -6.82 3.41
CA ALA A 74 -14.09 -7.37 3.51
C ALA A 74 -13.54 -7.91 2.17
N ASN A 75 -13.92 -7.37 1.01
CA ASN A 75 -13.20 -7.67 -0.22
C ASN A 75 -11.81 -7.00 -0.21
N ILE A 76 -10.84 -7.59 -0.92
CA ILE A 76 -9.44 -7.14 -0.94
C ILE A 76 -9.34 -5.65 -1.32
N LEU A 77 -10.19 -5.16 -2.22
CA LEU A 77 -10.20 -3.75 -2.63
C LEU A 77 -10.58 -2.80 -1.48
N SER A 78 -11.57 -3.16 -0.66
CA SER A 78 -11.98 -2.40 0.53
C SER A 78 -10.85 -2.36 1.56
N MET A 79 -10.19 -3.51 1.82
CA MET A 79 -9.06 -3.57 2.74
C MET A 79 -7.88 -2.71 2.28
N LEU A 80 -7.51 -2.80 1.00
CA LEU A 80 -6.44 -1.99 0.41
C LEU A 80 -6.76 -0.49 0.46
N THR A 81 -8.04 -0.11 0.25
CA THR A 81 -8.48 1.29 0.37
C THR A 81 -8.31 1.80 1.81
N LYS A 82 -8.70 1.01 2.82
CA LYS A 82 -8.52 1.35 4.24
C LYS A 82 -7.04 1.45 4.62
N ILE A 83 -6.20 0.54 4.12
CA ILE A 83 -4.74 0.57 4.33
C ILE A 83 -4.15 1.86 3.77
N LYS A 84 -4.48 2.22 2.53
CA LYS A 84 -4.04 3.49 1.92
C LYS A 84 -4.44 4.69 2.78
N GLN A 85 -5.71 4.78 3.16
CA GLN A 85 -6.23 5.87 3.98
C GLN A 85 -5.51 5.99 5.33
N THR A 86 -5.16 4.85 5.93
CA THR A 86 -4.42 4.79 7.19
C THR A 86 -3.00 5.33 7.00
N LEU A 87 -2.27 4.84 5.99
CA LEU A 87 -0.91 5.32 5.66
C LEU A 87 -0.87 6.83 5.34
N ASP A 88 -1.87 7.34 4.62
CA ASP A 88 -2.00 8.77 4.31
C ASP A 88 -2.22 9.60 5.58
N LEU A 89 -3.05 9.11 6.51
CA LEU A 89 -3.30 9.77 7.78
C LEU A 89 -2.05 9.76 8.66
N ASP A 90 -1.38 8.62 8.78
CA ASP A 90 -0.16 8.47 9.56
C ASP A 90 0.96 9.36 9.02
N ALA A 91 1.13 9.44 7.69
CA ALA A 91 2.08 10.35 7.06
C ALA A 91 1.84 11.80 7.52
N ARG A 92 0.59 12.27 7.46
CA ARG A 92 0.23 13.63 7.89
C ARG A 92 0.52 13.86 9.37
N MET A 93 0.09 12.94 10.24
CA MET A 93 0.32 13.05 11.69
C MET A 93 1.81 13.09 12.03
N HIS A 94 2.63 12.28 11.36
CA HIS A 94 4.07 12.26 11.58
C HIS A 94 4.76 13.52 11.04
N ALA A 95 4.33 14.06 9.90
CA ALA A 95 4.89 15.28 9.34
C ALA A 95 4.60 16.53 10.18
N GLU A 96 3.38 16.64 10.70
CA GLU A 96 2.99 17.67 11.66
C GLU A 96 3.88 17.63 12.91
N ARG A 97 4.13 16.42 13.44
CA ARG A 97 5.02 16.23 14.60
C ARG A 97 6.48 16.57 14.29
N SER A 98 6.96 16.30 13.07
CA SER A 98 8.36 16.51 12.68
C SER A 98 8.65 17.90 12.10
N ASN A 99 7.67 18.81 12.04
CA ASN A 99 7.76 20.10 11.31
C ASN A 99 8.24 19.94 9.86
N GLN A 100 7.96 18.80 9.22
CA GLN A 100 8.34 18.56 7.84
C GLN A 100 7.19 18.99 6.93
N ASN A 101 7.47 19.84 5.94
CA ASN A 101 6.50 20.14 4.89
C ASN A 101 6.39 18.91 3.97
N LEU A 102 5.31 18.12 4.13
CA LEU A 102 4.96 17.09 3.15
C LEU A 102 4.50 17.76 1.86
N THR A 103 5.34 17.75 0.82
CA THR A 103 4.84 17.91 -0.54
C THR A 103 4.22 16.59 -0.95
N LEU A 104 2.89 16.49 -0.87
CA LEU A 104 2.13 15.35 -1.37
C LEU A 104 2.20 15.37 -2.91
N ASN A 105 3.32 14.93 -3.46
CA ASN A 105 3.44 14.69 -4.90
C ASN A 105 2.57 13.49 -5.23
N GLN A 106 1.41 13.73 -5.83
CA GLN A 106 0.67 12.68 -6.51
C GLN A 106 1.50 12.28 -7.72
N THR A 107 2.28 11.20 -7.60
CA THR A 107 2.96 10.65 -8.77
C THR A 107 1.87 10.17 -9.73
N THR A 108 1.95 10.56 -11.00
CA THR A 108 1.00 10.11 -12.02
C THR A 108 0.93 8.58 -12.00
N ILE A 109 -0.29 8.05 -11.86
CA ILE A 109 -0.59 6.61 -11.80
C ILE A 109 -0.08 5.86 -13.05
N GLU A 110 0.24 6.60 -14.12
CA GLU A 110 0.85 6.12 -15.37
C GLU A 110 2.24 5.48 -15.21
N THR A 111 2.92 5.67 -14.07
CA THR A 111 4.17 4.94 -13.80
C THR A 111 3.86 3.56 -13.23
N ASP A 112 4.09 2.53 -14.05
CA ASP A 112 3.81 1.13 -13.72
C ASP A 112 4.68 0.56 -12.56
N GLU A 113 5.78 1.25 -12.24
CA GLU A 113 6.77 0.83 -11.25
C GLU A 113 6.43 1.31 -9.84
N PHE A 114 6.74 0.51 -8.83
CA PHE A 114 6.65 0.93 -7.43
C PHE A 114 7.74 1.95 -7.10
N LEU A 115 7.39 2.91 -6.23
CA LEU A 115 8.33 3.89 -5.71
C LEU A 115 9.30 3.23 -4.71
N PRO A 116 10.60 3.58 -4.72
CA PRO A 116 11.60 3.03 -3.81
C PRO A 116 11.51 3.64 -2.40
N PHE A 117 12.05 2.93 -1.40
CA PHE A 117 12.25 3.36 -0.01
C PHE A 117 13.70 3.78 0.24
#